data_AF-A0A8T5BZ09-F1
#
_entry.id   AF-A0A8T5BZ09-F1
#
_cell.length_a   1.000
_cell.length_b   1.000
_cell.length_c   1.000
_cell.angle_alpha   90.00
_cell.angle_beta   90.00
_cell.angle_gamma   90.00
#
_symmetry.space_group_name_H-M   'P 1'
#
loop_
_entity.id
_entity.type
_entity.pdbx_description
1 polymer ?
#
loop_
_entity_poly.entity_id
_entity_poly.type
_entity_poly.pdbx_seq_one_letter_code
_entity_poly.pdbx_strand_id
1 'polypeptide(L)'
;MNETEEVLSPEYVAGLLDATGRVQFNIHSQPDNKFTVRPSLRIRTYESTARRDVLGMFLDSQSYDSTRFVDGDYSISYFLLDQHSELQQLDEYLAGHSAQLANELAFVTSLSDNQFGGQLLTAEDVYQLLITRDELRHGWRPRGRNHTTPQDFSDEYDVRPSRVDSLPLPDGRCRSGYSEKWFAGLFDGICRYRASIAQTDEVRIGYTMYPIARMHLTGVSKQLVDYALDYCESTGIDYGNSSTRHDFQVYFTAHQNVRKIIETLLPHSIVLRQHSELMLESILPRFEEDVHTTKTGFYKLLCDCLYVGDRTGGPFRKREYNPSYFEEIWSDELLLQENRDEDTKTRQRTDPFPREDFDPVQVEPELYEDIGRYQTVLDRVRRDREVVNELKRLYDDKCQVCGTTLLRNDGTRYSEVHHIVPLGEPHSGPDKRSNMLVLCPNHHTDFDNGVVSVSPESLELEHTHTSALSDRQLAVDSDHHISTELLRYHNEEIVGEQ
;
A
#
# COMPACT_ATOMS: atom_id res chain seq x y z
N MET A 1 26.13 1.48 -28.84
CA MET A 1 25.64 1.93 -27.53
C MET A 1 24.14 1.84 -27.60
N ASN A 2 23.56 0.87 -26.91
CA ASN A 2 22.12 0.62 -26.97
C ASN A 2 21.40 1.71 -26.16
N GLU A 3 20.48 2.42 -26.78
CA GLU A 3 19.65 3.47 -26.18
C GLU A 3 18.52 2.92 -25.29
N THR A 4 18.53 1.63 -24.98
CA THR A 4 17.51 0.93 -24.18
C THR A 4 17.95 0.59 -22.75
N GLU A 5 19.13 1.03 -22.31
CA GLU A 5 19.56 0.96 -20.91
C GLU A 5 19.22 2.27 -20.17
N GLU A 6 18.50 2.14 -19.06
CA GLU A 6 18.06 3.17 -18.07
C GLU A 6 16.64 3.77 -18.22
N VAL A 7 15.60 2.92 -18.10
CA VAL A 7 14.25 3.43 -17.76
C VAL A 7 14.18 3.94 -16.31
N LEU A 8 14.97 3.35 -15.39
CA LEU A 8 15.05 3.75 -13.98
C LEU A 8 16.51 3.80 -13.54
N SER A 9 16.98 4.94 -13.02
CA SER A 9 18.36 5.03 -12.51
C SER A 9 18.53 4.16 -11.25
N PRO A 10 19.67 3.46 -11.08
CA PRO A 10 19.94 2.68 -9.88
C PRO A 10 19.86 3.47 -8.57
N GLU A 11 20.27 4.75 -8.57
CA GLU A 11 20.18 5.57 -7.35
C GLU A 11 18.72 5.82 -6.93
N TYR A 12 17.85 6.16 -7.88
CA TYR A 12 16.42 6.35 -7.63
C TYR A 12 15.78 5.07 -7.08
N VAL A 13 16.03 3.93 -7.74
CA VAL A 13 15.50 2.64 -7.30
C VAL A 13 15.96 2.31 -5.88
N ALA A 14 17.23 2.55 -5.57
CA ALA A 14 17.76 2.30 -4.25
C ALA A 14 17.11 3.17 -3.17
N GLY A 15 16.88 4.46 -3.44
CA GLY A 15 16.14 5.33 -2.52
C GLY A 15 14.69 4.88 -2.31
N LEU A 16 14.02 4.44 -3.38
CA LEU A 16 12.67 3.90 -3.31
C LEU A 16 12.61 2.59 -2.51
N LEU A 17 13.61 1.72 -2.66
CA LEU A 17 13.72 0.46 -1.91
C LEU A 17 14.15 0.67 -0.46
N ASP A 18 15.01 1.64 -0.14
CA ASP A 18 15.30 2.03 1.24
C ASP A 18 14.03 2.49 1.98
N ALA A 19 13.10 3.11 1.24
CA ALA A 19 11.81 3.57 1.76
C ALA A 19 10.78 2.45 1.98
N THR A 20 10.85 1.37 1.19
CA THR A 20 9.74 0.40 1.03
C THR A 20 10.11 -1.05 1.38
N GLY A 21 11.38 -1.42 1.22
CA GLY A 21 11.92 -2.76 1.41
C GLY A 21 12.34 -3.01 2.85
N ARG A 22 11.95 -4.15 3.42
CA ARG A 22 12.41 -4.61 4.74
C ARG A 22 12.60 -6.13 4.74
N VAL A 23 13.74 -6.57 5.26
CA VAL A 23 14.01 -7.99 5.46
C VAL A 23 13.15 -8.54 6.61
N GLN A 24 12.64 -9.75 6.42
CA GLN A 24 11.89 -10.55 7.38
C GLN A 24 12.60 -11.88 7.60
N PHE A 25 12.45 -12.41 8.81
CA PHE A 25 12.86 -13.77 9.15
C PHE A 25 11.60 -14.56 9.44
N ASN A 26 11.16 -15.38 8.49
CA ASN A 26 9.98 -16.21 8.68
C ASN A 26 10.43 -17.46 9.44
N ILE A 27 10.05 -17.54 10.73
CA ILE A 27 10.41 -18.63 11.63
C ILE A 27 9.25 -19.63 11.64
N HIS A 28 9.54 -20.90 11.40
CA HIS A 28 8.57 -21.98 11.44
C HIS A 28 9.00 -23.03 12.47
N SER A 29 8.15 -23.27 13.46
CA SER A 29 8.37 -24.35 14.44
C SER A 29 8.27 -25.72 13.77
N GLN A 30 9.09 -26.64 14.26
CA GLN A 30 9.18 -28.04 13.86
C GLN A 30 9.09 -28.91 15.12
N PRO A 31 8.85 -30.23 14.98
CA PRO A 31 8.89 -31.15 16.12
C PRO A 31 10.19 -31.05 16.93
N ASP A 32 10.14 -31.45 18.19
CA ASP A 32 11.29 -31.48 19.12
C ASP A 32 11.94 -30.11 19.39
N ASN A 33 11.15 -29.04 19.44
CA ASN A 33 11.61 -27.65 19.65
C ASN A 33 12.72 -27.25 18.67
N LYS A 34 12.55 -27.67 17.42
CA LYS A 34 13.40 -27.27 16.31
C LYS A 34 12.69 -26.22 15.47
N PHE A 35 13.45 -25.49 14.67
CA PHE A 35 12.91 -24.42 13.85
C PHE A 35 13.56 -24.41 12.47
N THR A 36 12.83 -23.94 11.48
CA THR A 36 13.40 -23.49 10.21
C THR A 36 13.20 -21.99 10.07
N VAL A 37 14.16 -21.32 9.45
CA VAL A 37 14.08 -19.88 9.19
C VAL A 37 14.29 -19.64 7.71
N ARG A 38 13.38 -18.88 7.10
CA ARG A 38 13.50 -18.43 5.72
C ARG A 38 13.53 -16.90 5.68
N PRO A 39 14.72 -16.31 5.45
CA PRO A 39 14.81 -14.88 5.17
C PRO A 39 14.01 -14.52 3.92
N SER A 40 13.34 -13.38 3.94
CA SER A 40 12.68 -12.84 2.76
C SER A 40 12.68 -11.31 2.78
N LEU A 41 12.59 -10.69 1.61
CA LEU A 41 12.41 -9.25 1.47
C LEU A 41 10.94 -8.95 1.18
N ARG A 42 10.33 -8.08 1.99
CA ARG A 42 9.02 -7.50 1.67
C ARG A 42 9.19 -6.06 1.19
N ILE A 43 8.64 -5.75 0.03
CA ILE A 43 8.66 -4.41 -0.56
C ILE A 43 7.23 -3.86 -0.57
N ARG A 44 6.94 -2.91 0.32
CA ARG A 44 5.59 -2.38 0.53
C ARG A 44 5.22 -1.34 -0.53
N THR A 45 3.98 -1.40 -1.00
CA THR A 45 3.44 -0.41 -1.95
C THR A 45 2.70 0.74 -1.26
N TYR A 46 2.32 0.55 0.02
CA TYR A 46 1.54 1.50 0.82
C TYR A 46 0.27 1.98 0.10
N GLU A 47 -0.48 1.04 -0.47
CA GLU A 47 -1.79 1.29 -1.09
C GLU A 47 -1.75 2.28 -2.27
N SER A 48 -0.58 2.49 -2.87
CA SER A 48 -0.40 3.32 -4.06
C SER A 48 -0.21 2.44 -5.31
N THR A 49 -1.12 2.58 -6.28
CA THR A 49 -1.01 1.88 -7.56
C THR A 49 0.24 2.30 -8.33
N ALA A 50 0.55 3.60 -8.39
CA ALA A 50 1.75 4.11 -9.04
C ALA A 50 3.03 3.50 -8.43
N ARG A 51 3.10 3.40 -7.10
CA ARG A 51 4.25 2.79 -6.42
C ARG A 51 4.35 1.29 -6.72
N ARG A 52 3.22 0.58 -6.69
CA ARG A 52 3.16 -0.84 -7.06
C ARG A 52 3.68 -1.04 -8.48
N ASP A 53 3.21 -0.22 -9.41
CA ASP A 53 3.53 -0.39 -10.82
C ASP A 53 5.01 -0.10 -11.07
N VAL A 54 5.58 1.01 -10.54
CA VAL A 54 7.02 1.32 -10.64
C VAL A 54 7.91 0.22 -10.04
N LEU A 55 7.58 -0.25 -8.83
CA LEU A 55 8.31 -1.35 -8.19
C LEU A 55 8.19 -2.64 -8.98
N GLY A 56 7.00 -2.93 -9.52
CA GLY A 56 6.78 -4.07 -10.42
C GLY A 56 7.66 -4.00 -11.66
N MET A 57 7.75 -2.85 -12.34
CA MET A 57 8.62 -2.71 -13.52
C MET A 57 10.08 -3.00 -13.19
N PHE A 58 10.54 -2.48 -12.04
CA PHE A 58 11.90 -2.74 -11.59
C PHE A 58 12.11 -4.23 -11.35
N LEU A 59 11.26 -4.89 -10.56
CA LEU A 59 11.42 -6.30 -10.23
C LEU A 59 11.35 -7.20 -11.47
N ASP A 60 10.42 -6.92 -12.40
CA ASP A 60 10.29 -7.63 -13.67
C ASP A 60 11.56 -7.45 -14.54
N SER A 61 12.15 -6.24 -14.54
CA SER A 61 13.38 -5.96 -15.30
C SER A 61 14.59 -6.76 -14.80
N GLN A 62 14.61 -7.17 -13.54
CA GLN A 62 15.69 -7.97 -12.95
C GLN A 62 15.57 -9.46 -13.27
N SER A 63 14.48 -9.89 -13.92
CA SER A 63 14.20 -11.29 -14.25
C SER A 63 14.14 -12.19 -13.01
N TYR A 64 13.54 -11.70 -11.92
CA TYR A 64 13.28 -12.51 -10.73
C TYR A 64 12.11 -13.48 -10.99
N ASP A 65 12.35 -14.77 -10.84
CA ASP A 65 11.39 -15.85 -11.13
C ASP A 65 10.39 -16.06 -9.98
N SER A 66 10.76 -15.70 -8.75
CA SER A 66 9.98 -15.99 -7.53
C SER A 66 9.17 -14.82 -6.98
N THR A 67 9.36 -13.62 -7.56
CA THR A 67 8.70 -12.41 -7.05
C THR A 67 7.19 -12.58 -7.11
N ARG A 68 6.53 -12.52 -5.95
CA ARG A 68 5.07 -12.56 -5.87
C ARG A 68 4.52 -11.28 -5.26
N PHE A 69 3.46 -10.76 -5.87
CA PHE A 69 2.66 -9.70 -5.27
C PHE A 69 1.63 -10.33 -4.34
N VAL A 70 1.67 -9.96 -3.07
CA VAL A 70 0.68 -10.37 -2.07
C VAL A 70 -0.28 -9.21 -1.88
N ASP A 71 -1.53 -9.40 -2.32
CA ASP A 71 -2.58 -8.45 -1.99
C ASP A 71 -3.05 -8.70 -0.57
N GLY A 72 -3.12 -7.63 0.22
CA GLY A 72 -3.54 -7.74 1.60
C GLY A 72 -4.98 -7.29 1.72
N ASP A 73 -5.93 -8.24 1.72
CA ASP A 73 -7.37 -7.92 1.86
C ASP A 73 -7.66 -7.05 3.10
N TYR A 74 -6.83 -7.18 4.15
CA TYR A 74 -6.87 -6.37 5.37
C TYR A 74 -5.48 -5.85 5.82
N SER A 75 -4.45 -5.98 4.97
CA SER A 75 -3.06 -5.61 5.31
C SER A 75 -2.38 -4.85 4.16
N ILE A 76 -1.27 -4.16 4.44
CA ILE A 76 -0.57 -3.39 3.39
C ILE A 76 -0.03 -4.35 2.34
N SER A 77 -0.47 -4.25 1.07
CA SER A 77 0.04 -5.08 -0.04
C SER A 77 1.54 -4.89 -0.28
N TYR A 78 2.22 -5.95 -0.71
CA TYR A 78 3.68 -5.97 -0.87
C TYR A 78 4.15 -6.96 -1.94
N PHE A 79 5.32 -6.71 -2.50
CA PHE A 79 6.08 -7.74 -3.21
C PHE A 79 6.92 -8.55 -2.21
N LEU A 80 7.01 -9.86 -2.44
CA LEU A 80 7.84 -10.77 -1.68
C LEU A 80 8.92 -11.38 -2.58
N LEU A 81 10.17 -11.29 -2.14
CA LEU A 81 11.30 -12.04 -2.67
C LEU A 81 11.80 -12.97 -1.56
N ASP A 82 11.80 -14.27 -1.79
CA ASP A 82 12.18 -15.28 -0.78
C ASP A 82 13.23 -16.30 -1.26
N GLN A 83 13.73 -16.14 -2.49
CA GLN A 83 14.86 -16.91 -3.00
C GLN A 83 16.18 -16.24 -2.65
N HIS A 84 17.10 -17.01 -2.06
CA HIS A 84 18.41 -16.50 -1.65
C HIS A 84 19.22 -15.91 -2.82
N SER A 85 19.18 -16.55 -3.99
CA SER A 85 19.87 -16.07 -5.20
C SER A 85 19.37 -14.71 -5.67
N GLU A 86 18.07 -14.45 -5.56
CA GLU A 86 17.46 -13.16 -5.95
C GLU A 86 17.80 -12.08 -4.92
N LEU A 87 17.82 -12.41 -3.63
CA LEU A 87 18.29 -11.50 -2.58
C LEU A 87 19.76 -11.13 -2.78
N GLN A 88 20.60 -12.09 -3.20
CA GLN A 88 21.99 -11.84 -3.52
C GLN A 88 22.16 -10.95 -4.75
N GLN A 89 21.40 -11.20 -5.82
CA GLN A 89 21.40 -10.34 -7.01
C GLN A 89 20.97 -8.90 -6.66
N LEU A 90 19.95 -8.75 -5.82
CA LEU A 90 19.51 -7.43 -5.37
C LEU A 90 20.53 -6.73 -4.46
N ASP A 91 21.21 -7.46 -3.57
CA ASP A 91 22.31 -6.95 -2.75
C ASP A 91 23.43 -6.38 -3.66
N GLU A 92 23.82 -7.13 -4.68
CA GLU A 92 24.82 -6.70 -5.66
C GLU A 92 24.36 -5.47 -6.45
N TYR A 93 23.09 -5.43 -6.87
CA TYR A 93 22.51 -4.27 -7.56
C TYR A 93 22.50 -3.01 -6.68
N LEU A 94 22.17 -3.16 -5.40
CA LEU A 94 22.07 -2.04 -4.45
C LEU A 94 23.43 -1.61 -3.86
N ALA A 95 24.50 -2.33 -4.16
CA ALA A 95 25.84 -2.03 -3.69
C ALA A 95 26.27 -0.61 -4.08
N GLY A 96 26.50 0.23 -3.08
CA GLY A 96 26.84 1.63 -3.26
C GLY A 96 25.67 2.55 -3.63
N HIS A 97 24.46 2.03 -3.81
CA HIS A 97 23.29 2.83 -4.18
C HIS A 97 22.29 2.99 -3.04
N SER A 98 22.19 2.00 -2.15
CA SER A 98 21.31 2.02 -0.96
C SER A 98 22.04 2.57 0.27
N ALA A 99 21.32 3.31 1.12
CA ALA A 99 21.79 3.87 2.39
C ALA A 99 21.42 3.00 3.60
N GLN A 100 20.56 2.00 3.43
CA GLN A 100 20.14 1.12 4.51
C GLN A 100 19.90 -0.32 4.06
N LEU A 101 19.05 -0.55 3.07
CA LEU A 101 18.60 -1.89 2.68
C LEU A 101 19.77 -2.81 2.31
N ALA A 102 20.85 -2.26 1.73
CA ALA A 102 22.07 -3.01 1.46
C ALA A 102 22.69 -3.66 2.72
N ASN A 103 22.56 -3.06 3.91
CA ASN A 103 23.03 -3.67 5.16
C ASN A 103 22.15 -4.86 5.57
N GLU A 104 20.83 -4.72 5.44
CA GLU A 104 19.88 -5.81 5.74
C GLU A 104 20.08 -6.99 4.77
N LEU A 105 20.29 -6.68 3.49
CA LEU A 105 20.56 -7.68 2.44
C LEU A 105 21.91 -8.35 2.64
N ALA A 106 22.99 -7.59 2.85
CA ALA A 106 24.32 -8.13 3.11
C ALA A 106 24.31 -9.09 4.31
N PHE A 107 23.52 -8.81 5.34
CA PHE A 107 23.34 -9.74 6.45
C PHE A 107 22.76 -11.06 5.96
N VAL A 108 21.58 -11.04 5.33
CA VAL A 108 20.90 -12.29 4.92
C VAL A 108 21.60 -13.05 3.80
N THR A 109 22.37 -12.39 2.95
CA THR A 109 23.17 -13.02 1.89
C THR A 109 24.48 -13.60 2.45
N SER A 110 25.02 -13.03 3.53
CA SER A 110 26.19 -13.59 4.23
C SER A 110 25.88 -14.83 5.08
N LEU A 111 24.61 -15.02 5.44
CA LEU A 111 24.15 -16.22 6.11
C LEU A 111 24.34 -17.42 5.18
N SER A 112 25.35 -18.25 5.46
CA SER A 112 25.62 -19.44 4.63
C SER A 112 24.40 -20.36 4.56
N ASP A 113 24.22 -21.08 3.44
CA ASP A 113 23.22 -22.15 3.31
C ASP A 113 23.31 -23.17 4.47
N ASN A 114 24.50 -23.38 5.01
CA ASN A 114 24.75 -24.27 6.14
C ASN A 114 24.23 -23.75 7.49
N GLN A 115 23.94 -22.47 7.63
CA GLN A 115 23.39 -21.93 8.87
C GLN A 115 21.85 -21.83 8.82
N PHE A 116 21.24 -21.59 7.65
CA PHE A 116 19.79 -21.32 7.59
C PHE A 116 19.06 -21.84 6.32
N GLY A 117 19.79 -22.41 5.36
CA GLY A 117 19.24 -23.02 4.13
C GLY A 117 18.69 -24.43 4.34
N GLY A 118 17.71 -24.58 5.23
CA GLY A 118 16.98 -25.85 5.44
C GLY A 118 17.48 -26.74 6.58
N GLN A 119 18.42 -26.29 7.40
CA GLN A 119 18.79 -26.99 8.64
C GLN A 119 17.82 -26.69 9.79
N LEU A 120 17.68 -27.66 10.71
CA LEU A 120 16.88 -27.53 11.92
C LEU A 120 17.66 -26.78 13.00
N LEU A 121 17.23 -25.56 13.29
CA LEU A 121 17.78 -24.68 14.30
C LEU A 121 17.31 -25.04 15.71
N THR A 122 18.11 -24.69 16.71
CA THR A 122 17.70 -24.68 18.12
C THR A 122 16.97 -23.40 18.48
N ALA A 123 16.33 -23.39 19.66
CA ALA A 123 15.75 -22.17 20.22
C ALA A 123 16.82 -21.09 20.48
N GLU A 124 18.05 -21.46 20.86
CA GLU A 124 19.15 -20.49 21.06
C GLU A 124 19.54 -19.83 19.74
N ASP A 125 19.60 -20.58 18.63
CA ASP A 125 19.90 -20.05 17.30
C ASP A 125 18.80 -19.07 16.83
N VAL A 126 17.52 -19.42 17.05
CA VAL A 126 16.40 -18.52 16.70
C VAL A 126 16.39 -17.27 17.58
N TYR A 127 16.64 -17.41 18.88
CA TYR A 127 16.76 -16.26 19.77
C TYR A 127 17.88 -15.33 19.32
N GLN A 128 19.04 -15.88 18.93
CA GLN A 128 20.16 -15.14 18.38
C GLN A 128 19.76 -14.34 17.13
N LEU A 129 19.01 -14.95 16.22
CA LEU A 129 18.47 -14.26 15.05
C LEU A 129 17.48 -13.15 15.40
N LEU A 130 16.61 -13.37 16.39
CA LEU A 130 15.61 -12.39 16.82
C LEU A 130 16.26 -11.13 17.41
N ILE A 131 17.29 -11.28 18.24
CA ILE A 131 18.03 -10.12 18.77
C ILE A 131 18.83 -9.41 17.66
N THR A 132 19.44 -10.16 16.74
CA THR A 132 20.18 -9.60 15.59
C THR A 132 19.25 -8.84 14.64
N ARG A 133 18.06 -9.39 14.37
CA ARG A 133 16.99 -8.73 13.60
C ARG A 133 16.59 -7.41 14.23
N ASP A 134 16.41 -7.37 15.55
CA ASP A 134 16.00 -6.15 16.26
C ASP A 134 17.10 -5.07 16.18
N GLU A 135 18.38 -5.46 16.16
CA GLU A 135 19.51 -4.58 15.89
C GLU A 135 19.51 -4.06 14.44
N LEU A 136 19.29 -4.94 13.46
CA LEU A 136 19.14 -4.59 12.03
C LEU A 136 17.96 -3.64 11.77
N ARG A 137 16.89 -3.76 12.56
CA ARG A 137 15.71 -2.88 12.48
C ARG A 137 15.86 -1.62 13.32
N HIS A 138 17.03 -1.40 13.90
CA HIS A 138 17.38 -0.18 14.61
C HIS A 138 16.38 0.17 15.72
N GLY A 139 15.92 -0.86 16.45
CA GLY A 139 14.98 -0.71 17.55
C GLY A 139 13.51 -0.55 17.14
N TRP A 140 13.17 -0.63 15.85
CA TRP A 140 11.78 -0.70 15.41
C TRP A 140 11.19 -2.08 15.68
N ARG A 141 10.16 -2.09 16.53
CA ARG A 141 9.43 -3.29 16.92
C ARG A 141 8.03 -3.25 16.31
N PRO A 142 7.72 -4.09 15.31
CA PRO A 142 6.34 -4.32 14.91
C PRO A 142 5.49 -4.69 16.12
N ARG A 143 4.33 -4.05 16.29
CA ARG A 143 3.33 -4.48 17.27
C ARG A 143 2.29 -5.36 16.57
N GLY A 144 1.90 -6.47 17.17
CA GLY A 144 0.80 -7.31 16.68
C GLY A 144 0.94 -8.78 17.03
N ARG A 145 -0.14 -9.56 16.84
CA ARG A 145 -0.21 -11.00 17.14
C ARG A 145 0.83 -11.86 16.39
N ASN A 146 1.37 -11.36 15.29
CA ASN A 146 2.27 -12.11 14.39
C ASN A 146 3.73 -11.67 14.51
N HIS A 147 4.10 -10.96 15.58
CA HIS A 147 5.49 -10.54 15.83
C HIS A 147 5.98 -11.08 17.16
N THR A 148 6.75 -12.17 17.12
CA THR A 148 7.43 -12.69 18.31
C THR A 148 8.61 -11.79 18.66
N THR A 149 8.59 -11.21 19.85
CA THR A 149 9.73 -10.47 20.38
C THR A 149 10.79 -11.46 20.89
N PRO A 150 12.08 -11.07 20.96
CA PRO A 150 13.09 -11.94 21.57
C PRO A 150 12.70 -12.37 22.99
N GLN A 151 12.12 -11.46 23.78
CA GLN A 151 11.70 -11.74 25.15
C GLN A 151 10.60 -12.81 25.21
N ASP A 152 9.53 -12.63 24.44
CA ASP A 152 8.43 -13.60 24.39
C ASP A 152 8.94 -14.98 23.95
N PHE A 153 9.83 -15.01 22.95
CA PHE A 153 10.44 -16.24 22.46
C PHE A 153 11.33 -16.92 23.53
N SER A 154 12.16 -16.15 24.26
CA SER A 154 12.99 -16.73 25.32
C SER A 154 12.15 -17.30 26.46
N ASP A 155 11.04 -16.64 26.80
CA ASP A 155 10.14 -17.10 27.86
C ASP A 155 9.40 -18.37 27.44
N GLU A 156 8.99 -18.47 26.17
CA GLU A 156 8.30 -19.65 25.62
C GLU A 156 9.21 -20.88 25.53
N TYR A 157 10.48 -20.70 25.12
CA TYR A 157 11.41 -21.81 24.83
C TYR A 157 12.54 -21.97 25.85
N ASP A 158 12.46 -21.32 27.02
CA ASP A 158 13.46 -21.35 28.12
C ASP A 158 14.91 -21.03 27.66
N VAL A 159 15.05 -20.07 26.74
CA VAL A 159 16.36 -19.59 26.29
C VAL A 159 16.92 -18.63 27.33
N ARG A 160 18.22 -18.70 27.63
CA ARG A 160 18.88 -17.80 28.59
C ARG A 160 19.54 -16.61 27.88
N PRO A 161 18.97 -15.39 27.91
CA PRO A 161 19.49 -14.22 27.17
C PRO A 161 20.98 -13.93 27.43
N SER A 162 21.41 -14.05 28.70
CA SER A 162 22.80 -13.78 29.13
C SER A 162 23.88 -14.67 28.51
N ARG A 163 23.50 -15.70 27.72
CA ARG A 163 24.42 -16.64 27.09
C ARG A 163 24.48 -16.54 25.57
N VAL A 164 23.66 -15.67 24.97
CA VAL A 164 23.51 -15.57 23.52
C VAL A 164 23.76 -14.12 23.10
N ASP A 165 24.87 -13.89 22.41
CA ASP A 165 25.21 -12.59 21.81
C ASP A 165 24.64 -12.50 20.39
N SER A 166 24.35 -11.28 19.89
CA SER A 166 23.90 -11.10 18.50
C SER A 166 24.97 -11.54 17.49
N LEU A 167 24.53 -11.90 16.29
CA LEU A 167 25.44 -12.17 15.19
C LEU A 167 26.12 -10.88 14.74
N PRO A 168 27.39 -10.94 14.31
CA PRO A 168 28.07 -9.77 13.78
C PRO A 168 27.31 -9.27 12.55
N LEU A 169 26.93 -8.00 12.56
CA LEU A 169 26.32 -7.35 11.42
C LEU A 169 27.41 -7.00 10.39
N PRO A 170 27.25 -7.35 9.12
CA PRO A 170 28.20 -6.95 8.10
C PRO A 170 28.15 -5.43 7.90
N ASP A 171 29.31 -4.86 7.60
CA ASP A 171 29.37 -3.52 7.03
C ASP A 171 28.86 -3.63 5.58
N GLY A 172 27.59 -3.29 5.36
CA GLY A 172 27.04 -3.28 4.01
C GLY A 172 27.70 -2.21 3.15
N ARG A 173 27.49 -2.32 1.84
CA ARG A 173 28.20 -1.52 0.82
C ARG A 173 27.57 -0.13 0.65
N CYS A 174 27.33 0.59 1.75
CA CYS A 174 26.82 1.95 1.71
C CYS A 174 27.93 2.97 1.34
N ARG A 175 27.58 4.04 0.64
CA ARG A 175 28.49 5.17 0.33
C ARG A 175 28.52 6.18 1.48
N SER A 176 29.48 7.10 1.44
CA SER A 176 29.60 8.24 2.35
C SER A 176 28.70 9.44 1.98
N GLY A 177 27.91 9.34 0.91
CA GLY A 177 27.00 10.38 0.43
C GLY A 177 26.14 9.89 -0.74
N TYR A 178 24.97 10.50 -0.94
CA TYR A 178 23.93 10.04 -1.87
C TYR A 178 23.45 11.19 -2.75
N SER A 179 22.97 10.85 -3.96
CA SER A 179 22.56 11.83 -4.97
C SER A 179 21.13 12.33 -4.75
N GLU A 180 20.79 13.43 -5.41
CA GLU A 180 19.41 13.92 -5.52
C GLU A 180 18.45 12.84 -6.07
N LYS A 181 18.90 12.00 -7.00
CA LYS A 181 18.11 10.87 -7.52
C LYS A 181 17.74 9.87 -6.41
N TRP A 182 18.67 9.54 -5.52
CA TRP A 182 18.38 8.68 -4.37
C TRP A 182 17.35 9.35 -3.45
N PHE A 183 17.50 10.64 -3.16
CA PHE A 183 16.53 11.36 -2.33
C PHE A 183 15.15 11.44 -3.00
N ALA A 184 15.08 11.61 -4.33
CA ALA A 184 13.83 11.57 -5.08
C ALA A 184 13.14 10.19 -4.97
N GLY A 185 13.89 9.09 -5.02
CA GLY A 185 13.38 7.75 -4.78
C GLY A 185 12.82 7.58 -3.36
N LEU A 186 13.57 8.07 -2.36
CA LEU A 186 13.11 8.09 -0.96
C LEU A 186 11.82 8.91 -0.84
N PHE A 187 11.79 10.13 -1.38
CA PHE A 187 10.62 11.02 -1.41
C PHE A 187 9.40 10.33 -2.03
N ASP A 188 9.56 9.68 -3.18
CA ASP A 188 8.51 8.94 -3.86
C ASP A 188 7.97 7.74 -3.04
N GLY A 189 8.83 7.12 -2.24
CA GLY A 189 8.46 6.05 -1.32
C GLY A 189 7.61 6.53 -0.12
N ILE A 190 8.01 7.63 0.52
CA ILE A 190 7.48 8.02 1.85
C ILE A 190 6.79 9.37 1.94
N CYS A 191 6.90 10.25 0.93
CA CYS A 191 6.23 11.54 0.96
C CYS A 191 4.72 11.38 0.86
N ARG A 192 3.99 12.16 1.65
CA ARG A 192 2.53 12.25 1.69
C ARG A 192 2.14 13.71 1.60
N TYR A 193 1.41 14.09 0.55
CA TYR A 193 0.78 15.41 0.47
C TYR A 193 -0.49 15.43 1.29
N ARG A 194 -0.64 16.43 2.16
CA ARG A 194 -1.81 16.58 3.04
C ARG A 194 -2.18 18.05 3.19
N ALA A 195 -3.47 18.32 3.40
CA ALA A 195 -3.93 19.58 3.98
C ALA A 195 -3.93 19.47 5.51
N SER A 196 -3.31 20.44 6.17
CA SER A 196 -3.40 20.63 7.62
C SER A 196 -4.39 21.73 7.92
N ILE A 197 -5.27 21.48 8.89
CA ILE A 197 -6.39 22.35 9.24
C ILE A 197 -6.35 22.61 10.73
N ALA A 198 -6.55 23.87 11.12
CA ALA A 198 -6.69 24.27 12.51
C ALA A 198 -7.82 25.30 12.65
N GLN A 199 -8.50 25.27 13.80
CA GLN A 199 -9.44 26.32 14.20
C GLN A 199 -8.66 27.58 14.58
N THR A 200 -9.16 28.75 14.19
CA THR A 200 -8.52 30.05 14.48
C THR A 200 -9.53 31.18 14.45
N ASP A 201 -9.30 32.21 15.28
CA ASP A 201 -10.08 33.45 15.28
C ASP A 201 -9.53 34.50 14.28
N GLU A 202 -8.38 34.24 13.68
CA GLU A 202 -7.69 35.18 12.76
C GLU A 202 -8.34 35.24 11.37
N VAL A 203 -9.02 34.17 10.97
CA VAL A 203 -9.67 34.06 9.66
C VAL A 203 -11.18 34.07 9.84
N ARG A 204 -11.89 34.85 9.02
CA ARG A 204 -13.35 35.05 9.13
C ARG A 204 -14.17 33.75 9.17
N ILE A 205 -13.71 32.69 8.52
CA ILE A 205 -14.42 31.41 8.46
C ILE A 205 -14.19 30.52 9.69
N GLY A 206 -13.34 30.93 10.63
CA GLY A 206 -13.03 30.21 11.87
C GLY A 206 -11.96 29.12 11.72
N TYR A 207 -11.40 28.94 10.52
CA TYR A 207 -10.44 27.88 10.20
C TYR A 207 -9.36 28.38 9.26
N THR A 208 -8.16 27.81 9.40
CA THR A 208 -7.05 27.97 8.46
C THR A 208 -6.66 26.62 7.88
N MET A 209 -6.15 26.62 6.65
CA MET A 209 -5.65 25.44 5.96
C MET A 209 -4.34 25.75 5.27
N TYR A 210 -3.38 24.83 5.35
CA TYR A 210 -2.11 24.93 4.63
C TYR A 210 -1.69 23.57 4.08
N PRO A 211 -1.00 23.55 2.92
CA PRO A 211 -0.47 22.31 2.37
C PRO A 211 0.78 21.87 3.14
N ILE A 212 0.96 20.56 3.24
CA ILE A 212 2.14 19.91 3.82
C ILE A 212 2.60 18.79 2.88
N ALA A 213 3.90 18.74 2.61
CA ALA A 213 4.58 17.53 2.14
C ALA A 213 5.32 16.90 3.31
N ARG A 214 4.82 15.76 3.81
CA ARG A 214 5.39 15.07 4.98
C ARG A 214 6.13 13.82 4.55
N MET A 215 7.38 13.68 4.98
CA MET A 215 8.18 12.47 4.87
C MET A 215 8.36 11.88 6.27
N HIS A 216 8.03 10.60 6.42
CA HIS A 216 8.18 9.90 7.70
C HIS A 216 8.53 8.43 7.47
N LEU A 217 9.63 7.99 8.08
CA LEU A 217 10.11 6.61 7.98
C LEU A 217 10.78 6.19 9.30
N THR A 218 10.25 5.13 9.91
CA THR A 218 10.73 4.61 11.20
C THR A 218 11.54 3.33 11.01
N GLY A 219 12.37 2.99 12.01
CA GLY A 219 13.21 1.78 11.95
C GLY A 219 14.28 1.90 10.90
N VAL A 220 14.94 3.06 10.88
CA VAL A 220 15.96 3.39 9.90
C VAL A 220 17.34 3.51 10.50
N SER A 221 18.36 3.34 9.66
CA SER A 221 19.75 3.52 10.08
C SER A 221 19.99 4.99 10.41
N LYS A 222 20.88 5.27 11.36
CA LYS A 222 21.32 6.66 11.62
C LYS A 222 21.90 7.29 10.34
N GLN A 223 22.61 6.47 9.57
CA GLN A 223 23.21 6.86 8.31
C GLN A 223 22.17 7.38 7.30
N LEU A 224 21.04 6.69 7.13
CA LEU A 224 19.96 7.16 6.27
C LEU A 224 19.38 8.50 6.76
N VAL A 225 19.17 8.64 8.07
CA VAL A 225 18.67 9.89 8.67
C VAL A 225 19.63 11.05 8.38
N ASP A 226 20.93 10.85 8.66
CA ASP A 226 21.95 11.88 8.46
C ASP A 226 21.97 12.34 6.99
N TYR A 227 22.01 11.40 6.02
CA TYR A 227 22.06 11.77 4.60
C TYR A 227 20.79 12.45 4.10
N ALA A 228 19.62 12.00 4.56
CA ALA A 228 18.38 12.65 4.18
C ALA A 228 18.29 14.08 4.74
N LEU A 229 18.81 14.31 5.95
CA LEU A 229 18.91 15.65 6.53
C LEU A 229 19.95 16.53 5.84
N ASP A 230 21.14 15.99 5.56
CA ASP A 230 22.19 16.71 4.81
C ASP A 230 21.66 17.17 3.45
N TYR A 231 20.89 16.32 2.76
CA TYR A 231 20.22 16.71 1.52
C TYR A 231 19.23 17.85 1.75
N CYS A 232 18.31 17.72 2.71
CA CYS A 232 17.35 18.79 3.02
C CYS A 232 18.05 20.12 3.33
N GLU A 233 19.12 20.12 4.14
CA GLU A 233 19.91 21.31 4.45
C GLU A 233 20.54 21.92 3.18
N SER A 234 21.07 21.08 2.29
CA SER A 234 21.69 21.52 1.04
C SER A 234 20.73 22.22 0.07
N THR A 235 19.42 21.93 0.16
CA THR A 235 18.40 22.59 -0.69
C THR A 235 18.19 24.07 -0.33
N GLY A 236 18.50 24.47 0.91
CA GLY A 236 18.18 25.79 1.44
C GLY A 236 16.68 26.09 1.55
N ILE A 237 15.82 25.07 1.47
CA ILE A 237 14.36 25.20 1.65
C ILE A 237 14.06 25.14 3.16
N ASP A 238 13.16 25.99 3.65
CA ASP A 238 12.72 25.90 5.05
C ASP A 238 11.85 24.65 5.26
N TYR A 239 12.22 23.83 6.25
CA TYR A 239 11.48 22.64 6.65
C TYR A 239 11.46 22.46 8.17
N GLY A 240 10.45 21.75 8.67
CA GLY A 240 10.47 21.30 10.05
C GLY A 240 11.08 19.91 10.18
N ASN A 241 11.81 19.70 11.27
CA ASN A 241 12.54 18.46 11.55
C ASN A 241 12.18 17.96 12.95
N SER A 242 11.76 16.70 13.01
CA SER A 242 11.49 15.97 14.26
C SER A 242 12.19 14.61 14.27
N SER A 243 13.20 14.45 13.44
CA SER A 243 13.95 13.20 13.27
C SER A 243 14.71 12.86 14.55
N THR A 244 14.86 11.56 14.80
CA THR A 244 15.73 11.00 15.84
C THR A 244 16.75 10.06 15.19
N ARG A 245 17.58 9.38 16.00
CA ARG A 245 18.62 8.47 15.49
C ARG A 245 18.08 7.38 14.55
N HIS A 246 16.86 6.89 14.74
CA HIS A 246 16.28 5.76 14.01
C HIS A 246 14.87 6.04 13.46
N ASP A 247 14.53 7.33 13.36
CA ASP A 247 13.25 7.83 12.89
C ASP A 247 13.52 9.08 12.05
N PHE A 248 13.30 8.99 10.75
CA PHE A 248 13.38 10.14 9.85
C PHE A 248 12.01 10.80 9.73
N GLN A 249 11.90 12.05 10.16
CA GLN A 249 10.65 12.81 10.04
C GLN A 249 10.90 14.29 9.72
N VAL A 250 10.56 14.66 8.49
CA VAL A 250 10.66 16.01 7.94
C VAL A 250 9.32 16.43 7.33
N TYR A 251 8.99 17.71 7.42
CA TYR A 251 7.79 18.28 6.82
C TYR A 251 8.08 19.65 6.20
N PHE A 252 7.72 19.78 4.92
CA PHE A 252 7.70 21.06 4.22
C PHE A 252 6.31 21.65 4.42
N THR A 253 6.26 22.83 5.06
CA THR A 253 5.02 23.56 5.37
C THR A 253 5.02 24.89 4.65
N ALA A 254 3.82 25.44 4.43
CA ALA A 254 3.57 26.56 3.52
C ALA A 254 3.73 26.20 2.04
N HIS A 255 2.88 26.81 1.21
CA HIS A 255 2.78 26.48 -0.21
C HIS A 255 4.07 26.77 -0.99
N GLN A 256 4.86 27.77 -0.60
CA GLN A 256 6.15 28.09 -1.22
C GLN A 256 7.20 27.00 -1.01
N ASN A 257 7.28 26.42 0.20
CA ASN A 257 8.27 25.38 0.49
C ASN A 257 7.85 24.05 -0.15
N VAL A 258 6.55 23.73 -0.14
CA VAL A 258 6.00 22.57 -0.86
C VAL A 258 6.25 22.71 -2.36
N ARG A 259 6.03 23.89 -2.95
CA ARG A 259 6.36 24.18 -4.35
C ARG A 259 7.83 23.94 -4.65
N LYS A 260 8.73 24.55 -3.87
CA LYS A 260 10.18 24.43 -4.08
C LYS A 260 10.66 22.99 -4.04
N ILE A 261 10.27 22.21 -3.03
CA ILE A 261 10.73 20.81 -2.92
C ILE A 261 10.20 19.95 -4.07
N ILE A 262 8.95 20.21 -4.51
CA ILE A 262 8.39 19.53 -5.68
C ILE A 262 9.19 19.90 -6.92
N GLU A 263 9.39 21.19 -7.21
CA GLU A 263 10.13 21.65 -8.40
C GLU A 263 11.57 21.12 -8.42
N THR A 264 12.24 21.03 -7.26
CA THR A 264 13.57 20.44 -7.13
C THR A 264 13.58 18.96 -7.49
N LEU A 265 12.61 18.17 -7.02
CA LEU A 265 12.63 16.71 -7.19
C LEU A 265 11.86 16.22 -8.43
N LEU A 266 11.02 17.04 -9.04
CA LEU A 266 10.17 16.68 -10.17
C LEU A 266 10.95 16.08 -11.37
N PRO A 267 12.15 16.56 -11.73
CA PRO A 267 12.95 15.95 -12.80
C PRO A 267 13.33 14.48 -12.55
N HIS A 268 13.28 14.04 -11.29
CA HIS A 268 13.67 12.70 -10.85
C HIS A 268 12.50 11.89 -10.24
N SER A 269 11.35 12.51 -9.99
CA SER A 269 10.16 11.84 -9.46
C SER A 269 9.48 11.02 -10.56
N ILE A 270 9.03 9.83 -10.19
CA ILE A 270 8.36 8.87 -11.08
C ILE A 270 7.04 8.44 -10.46
N VAL A 271 7.05 7.95 -9.22
CA VAL A 271 5.85 7.50 -8.49
C VAL A 271 4.91 8.66 -8.18
N LEU A 272 5.46 9.79 -7.71
CA LEU A 272 4.65 10.93 -7.29
C LEU A 272 4.52 12.01 -8.36
N ARG A 273 5.08 11.82 -9.56
CA ARG A 273 5.15 12.84 -10.61
C ARG A 273 3.81 13.47 -10.94
N GLN A 274 2.83 12.68 -11.36
CA GLN A 274 1.48 13.15 -11.71
C GLN A 274 0.81 13.92 -10.56
N HIS A 275 0.98 13.43 -9.33
CA HIS A 275 0.42 14.05 -8.13
C HIS A 275 1.11 15.38 -7.81
N SER A 276 2.41 15.46 -8.07
CA SER A 276 3.24 16.63 -7.86
C SER A 276 2.96 17.72 -8.90
N GLU A 277 2.75 17.34 -10.17
CA GLU A 277 2.27 18.23 -11.23
C GLU A 277 0.90 18.81 -10.88
N LEU A 278 -0.05 17.97 -10.43
CA LEU A 278 -1.37 18.44 -9.96
C LEU A 278 -1.26 19.42 -8.77
N MET A 279 -0.31 19.18 -7.85
CA MET A 279 -0.04 20.12 -6.76
C MET A 279 0.43 21.47 -7.31
N LEU A 280 1.39 21.50 -8.23
CA LEU A 280 1.96 22.72 -8.81
C LEU A 280 0.96 23.51 -9.67
N GLU A 281 0.17 22.82 -10.48
CA GLU A 281 -0.69 23.41 -11.51
C GLU A 281 -2.05 23.85 -10.97
N SER A 282 -2.59 23.13 -9.97
CA SER A 282 -3.97 23.35 -9.52
C SER A 282 -4.07 23.69 -8.03
N ILE A 283 -3.39 22.96 -7.15
CA ILE A 283 -3.64 23.07 -5.70
C ILE A 283 -2.88 24.24 -5.08
N LEU A 284 -1.57 24.32 -5.29
CA LEU A 284 -0.73 25.36 -4.68
C LEU A 284 -1.08 26.78 -5.17
N PRO A 285 -1.40 27.04 -6.45
CA PRO A 285 -1.87 28.36 -6.89
C PRO A 285 -3.12 28.84 -6.13
N ARG A 286 -4.05 27.94 -5.78
CA ARG A 286 -5.24 28.30 -5.00
C ARG A 286 -4.94 28.62 -3.53
N PHE A 287 -3.84 28.13 -2.99
CA PHE A 287 -3.32 28.61 -1.70
C PHE A 287 -2.72 30.02 -1.85
N GLU A 288 -1.99 30.29 -2.93
CA GLU A 288 -1.40 31.61 -3.24
C GLU A 288 -2.47 32.69 -3.46
N GLU A 289 -3.61 32.31 -4.03
CA GLU A 289 -4.77 33.19 -4.28
C GLU A 289 -5.72 33.32 -3.07
N ASP A 290 -5.35 32.78 -1.91
CA ASP A 290 -6.15 32.82 -0.68
C ASP A 290 -7.58 32.22 -0.82
N VAL A 291 -7.79 31.29 -1.75
CA VAL A 291 -9.10 30.67 -2.01
C VAL A 291 -9.68 29.99 -0.76
N HIS A 292 -8.79 29.43 0.06
CA HIS A 292 -9.09 28.80 1.35
C HIS A 292 -9.62 29.77 2.43
N THR A 293 -9.64 31.08 2.21
CA THR A 293 -10.20 32.06 3.17
C THR A 293 -11.72 32.20 3.07
N THR A 294 -12.34 31.57 2.07
CA THR A 294 -13.80 31.49 1.90
C THR A 294 -14.29 30.08 2.19
N LYS A 295 -15.49 29.89 2.74
CA LYS A 295 -16.01 28.55 3.08
C LYS A 295 -16.06 27.63 1.86
N THR A 296 -16.56 28.11 0.73
CA THR A 296 -16.66 27.33 -0.51
C THR A 296 -15.29 27.02 -1.11
N GLY A 297 -14.38 28.00 -1.14
CA GLY A 297 -13.04 27.80 -1.64
C GLY A 297 -12.24 26.83 -0.78
N PHE A 298 -12.36 26.95 0.55
CA PHE A 298 -11.80 26.02 1.52
C PHE A 298 -12.31 24.60 1.28
N TYR A 299 -13.63 24.42 1.19
CA TYR A 299 -14.24 23.10 0.98
C TYR A 299 -13.75 22.46 -0.33
N LYS A 300 -13.81 23.19 -1.45
CA LYS A 300 -13.36 22.68 -2.76
C LYS A 300 -11.87 22.31 -2.74
N LEU A 301 -11.03 23.18 -2.17
CA LEU A 301 -9.59 22.94 -2.08
C LEU A 301 -9.25 21.76 -1.14
N LEU A 302 -10.01 21.57 -0.06
CA LEU A 302 -9.88 20.42 0.83
C LEU A 302 -10.18 19.11 0.10
N CYS A 303 -11.25 19.05 -0.71
CA CYS A 303 -11.57 17.87 -1.51
C CYS A 303 -10.43 17.49 -2.46
N ASP A 304 -9.82 18.47 -3.14
CA ASP A 304 -8.70 18.21 -4.05
C ASP A 304 -7.42 17.79 -3.30
N CYS A 305 -7.15 18.38 -2.14
CA CYS A 305 -6.05 17.94 -1.27
C CYS A 305 -6.25 16.50 -0.78
N LEU A 306 -7.48 16.07 -0.52
CA LEU A 306 -7.80 14.69 -0.13
C LEU A 306 -7.61 13.73 -1.30
N TYR A 307 -8.05 14.10 -2.51
CA TYR A 307 -7.85 13.32 -3.73
C TYR A 307 -6.37 12.94 -3.94
N VAL A 308 -5.48 13.93 -3.79
CA VAL A 308 -4.02 13.72 -3.90
C VAL A 308 -3.49 12.96 -2.70
N GLY A 309 -3.92 13.32 -1.48
CA GLY A 309 -3.45 12.68 -0.26
C GLY A 309 -3.73 11.18 -0.24
N ASP A 310 -4.92 10.76 -0.68
CA ASP A 310 -5.32 9.36 -0.67
C ASP A 310 -4.51 8.50 -1.65
N ARG A 311 -4.03 9.08 -2.75
CA ARG A 311 -3.21 8.38 -3.75
C ARG A 311 -1.71 8.35 -3.42
N THR A 312 -1.24 9.33 -2.66
CA THR A 312 0.18 9.38 -2.23
C THR A 312 0.48 8.49 -1.03
N GLY A 313 -0.51 8.16 -0.19
CA GLY A 313 -0.38 7.07 0.77
C GLY A 313 -1.61 6.72 1.56
N GLY A 314 -2.65 6.33 0.83
CA GLY A 314 -3.85 5.69 1.35
C GLY A 314 -4.84 6.64 2.02
N PRO A 315 -6.09 6.17 2.19
CA PRO A 315 -7.14 6.92 2.86
C PRO A 315 -6.69 7.29 4.27
N PHE A 316 -6.79 8.57 4.59
CA PHE A 316 -6.39 9.05 5.91
C PHE A 316 -7.36 8.51 6.98
N ARG A 317 -6.87 7.67 7.90
CA ARG A 317 -7.71 7.07 8.93
C ARG A 317 -8.10 8.11 9.99
N LYS A 318 -9.39 8.45 10.03
CA LYS A 318 -10.08 9.27 11.05
C LYS A 318 -9.63 10.74 11.10
N ARG A 319 -10.39 11.63 10.46
CA ARG A 319 -10.21 13.10 10.55
C ARG A 319 -11.39 13.74 11.26
N GLU A 320 -11.09 14.60 12.21
CA GLU A 320 -12.05 15.58 12.76
C GLU A 320 -12.51 16.54 11.65
N TYR A 321 -11.57 17.10 10.89
CA TYR A 321 -11.82 18.03 9.79
C TYR A 321 -11.78 17.32 8.43
N ASN A 322 -12.95 17.02 7.89
CA ASN A 322 -13.17 16.37 6.59
C ASN A 322 -14.32 17.09 5.83
N PRO A 323 -14.57 16.79 4.55
CA PRO A 323 -15.61 17.47 3.78
C PRO A 323 -16.99 17.40 4.44
N SER A 324 -17.38 16.23 4.96
CA SER A 324 -18.66 16.05 5.65
C SER A 324 -18.80 16.90 6.91
N TYR A 325 -17.71 17.08 7.67
CA TYR A 325 -17.69 17.99 8.82
C TYR A 325 -18.00 19.44 8.39
N PHE A 326 -17.37 19.91 7.31
CA PHE A 326 -17.58 21.28 6.80
C PHE A 326 -18.93 21.46 6.12
N GLU A 327 -19.46 20.43 5.45
CA GLU A 327 -20.84 20.42 4.96
C GLU A 327 -21.84 20.63 6.09
N GLU A 328 -21.65 19.96 7.24
CA GLU A 328 -22.52 20.11 8.40
C GLU A 328 -22.50 21.56 8.92
N ILE A 329 -21.31 22.09 9.21
CA ILE A 329 -21.18 23.41 9.86
C ILE A 329 -21.36 24.61 8.92
N TRP A 330 -21.28 24.42 7.60
CA TRP A 330 -21.43 25.48 6.59
C TRP A 330 -22.58 25.27 5.60
N SER A 331 -23.44 24.28 5.86
CA SER A 331 -24.60 23.89 5.03
C SER A 331 -25.40 25.07 4.46
N ASP A 332 -25.79 26.03 5.30
CA ASP A 332 -26.58 27.19 4.87
C ASP A 332 -25.91 28.05 3.78
N GLU A 333 -24.59 28.25 3.83
CA GLU A 333 -23.87 29.10 2.87
C GLU A 333 -23.41 28.35 1.61
N LEU A 334 -23.09 27.05 1.74
CA LEU A 334 -22.74 26.20 0.60
C LEU A 334 -23.97 25.99 -0.32
N LEU A 335 -25.15 25.76 0.27
CA LEU A 335 -26.42 25.62 -0.46
C LEU A 335 -26.87 26.95 -1.10
N LEU A 336 -26.63 28.10 -0.45
CA LEU A 336 -26.97 29.42 -1.02
C LEU A 336 -26.11 29.79 -2.24
N GLN A 337 -24.89 29.26 -2.35
CA GLN A 337 -24.05 29.44 -3.54
C GLN A 337 -24.42 28.50 -4.67
N GLU A 338 -24.79 27.24 -4.40
CA GLU A 338 -25.34 26.35 -5.44
C GLU A 338 -26.59 26.96 -6.10
N ASN A 339 -27.49 27.54 -5.29
CA ASN A 339 -28.68 28.24 -5.78
C ASN A 339 -28.37 29.56 -6.50
N ARG A 340 -27.31 30.31 -6.10
CA ARG A 340 -26.87 31.52 -6.82
C ARG A 340 -26.16 31.20 -8.13
N ASP A 341 -25.37 30.13 -8.18
CA ASP A 341 -24.73 29.66 -9.40
C ASP A 341 -25.79 29.12 -10.38
N GLU A 342 -26.90 28.56 -9.89
CA GLU A 342 -28.10 28.25 -10.71
C GLU A 342 -28.83 29.51 -11.22
N ASP A 343 -29.08 30.51 -10.38
CA ASP A 343 -29.77 31.74 -10.79
C ASP A 343 -28.91 32.59 -11.75
N THR A 344 -27.58 32.54 -11.62
CA THR A 344 -26.65 33.26 -12.51
C THR A 344 -26.49 32.58 -13.88
N LYS A 345 -26.85 31.28 -14.02
CA LYS A 345 -26.82 30.56 -15.31
C LYS A 345 -27.83 31.08 -16.36
N THR A 346 -28.81 31.93 -15.99
CA THR A 346 -29.74 32.54 -16.96
C THR A 346 -29.27 33.86 -17.59
N ARG A 347 -28.08 34.38 -17.23
CA ARG A 347 -27.44 35.51 -17.94
C ARG A 347 -25.98 35.20 -18.22
N GLN A 348 -25.73 34.77 -19.47
CA GLN A 348 -24.43 34.56 -20.13
C GLN A 348 -23.20 34.95 -19.29
N ARG A 349 -22.69 33.98 -18.55
CA ARG A 349 -21.26 33.80 -18.27
C ARG A 349 -20.93 32.32 -18.35
N THR A 350 -19.85 32.05 -19.07
CA THR A 350 -19.14 30.79 -19.21
C THR A 350 -18.61 30.33 -17.86
N ASP A 351 -19.11 29.18 -17.42
CA ASP A 351 -18.50 28.33 -16.41
C ASP A 351 -17.10 27.90 -16.92
N PRO A 352 -15.98 28.02 -16.15
CA PRO A 352 -14.71 27.52 -16.63
C PRO A 352 -14.70 26.00 -16.77
N PHE A 353 -15.56 25.28 -16.04
CA PHE A 353 -15.72 23.83 -16.14
C PHE A 353 -17.12 23.38 -15.71
N PRO A 354 -18.03 23.06 -16.66
CA PRO A 354 -19.26 22.34 -16.37
C PRO A 354 -18.93 21.04 -15.61
N ARG A 355 -19.67 20.76 -14.54
CA ARG A 355 -19.52 19.53 -13.73
C ARG A 355 -20.11 18.27 -14.40
N GLU A 356 -20.40 18.33 -15.68
CA GLU A 356 -20.77 17.20 -16.53
C GLU A 356 -19.92 17.35 -17.80
N ASP A 357 -19.24 16.27 -18.20
CA ASP A 357 -18.18 16.21 -19.24
C ASP A 357 -16.77 16.64 -18.78
N PHE A 358 -16.19 15.93 -17.79
CA PHE A 358 -14.76 15.62 -17.90
C PHE A 358 -14.60 14.61 -19.04
N ASP A 359 -14.50 15.11 -20.27
CA ASP A 359 -13.82 14.37 -21.31
C ASP A 359 -12.38 14.19 -20.79
N PRO A 360 -11.87 12.95 -20.62
CA PRO A 360 -10.51 12.75 -20.16
C PRO A 360 -9.61 13.62 -21.02
N VAL A 361 -8.71 14.39 -20.40
CA VAL A 361 -7.63 15.04 -21.13
C VAL A 361 -7.00 13.94 -21.98
N GLN A 362 -7.28 13.95 -23.28
CA GLN A 362 -6.54 13.20 -24.27
C GLN A 362 -5.19 13.88 -24.29
N VAL A 363 -4.30 13.43 -23.41
CA VAL A 363 -2.89 13.72 -23.51
C VAL A 363 -2.50 13.21 -24.90
N GLU A 364 -2.08 14.11 -25.79
CA GLU A 364 -1.56 13.68 -27.09
C GLU A 364 -0.40 12.70 -26.82
N PRO A 365 -0.38 11.51 -27.45
CA PRO A 365 0.45 10.37 -27.04
C PRO A 365 1.97 10.53 -27.24
N GLU A 366 2.47 11.73 -27.50
CA GLU A 366 3.79 11.93 -28.14
C GLU A 366 4.99 11.70 -27.21
N LEU A 367 4.78 11.25 -25.97
CA LEU A 367 5.85 10.83 -25.04
C LEU A 367 5.74 9.38 -24.52
N TYR A 368 4.80 8.59 -25.06
CA TYR A 368 4.59 7.19 -24.64
C TYR A 368 4.95 6.15 -25.72
N GLU A 369 5.59 6.53 -26.82
CA GLU A 369 5.91 5.57 -27.90
C GLU A 369 7.14 4.69 -27.64
N ASP A 370 7.93 4.88 -26.58
CA ASP A 370 9.16 4.10 -26.36
C ASP A 370 9.22 3.26 -25.06
N ILE A 371 8.09 2.69 -24.63
CA ILE A 371 8.10 1.60 -23.63
C ILE A 371 7.19 0.45 -24.09
N GLY A 372 7.49 -0.08 -25.29
CA GLY A 372 6.70 -1.08 -26.02
C GLY A 372 6.67 -2.51 -25.47
N ARG A 373 6.64 -2.73 -24.14
CA ARG A 373 6.49 -4.09 -23.54
C ARG A 373 5.52 -4.19 -22.34
N TYR A 374 4.71 -3.17 -22.07
CA TYR A 374 3.85 -3.11 -20.88
C TYR A 374 2.45 -3.75 -21.00
N GLN A 375 2.14 -4.47 -22.09
CA GLN A 375 0.82 -5.07 -22.27
C GLN A 375 0.56 -6.29 -21.35
N THR A 376 1.57 -7.06 -20.94
CA THR A 376 1.32 -8.40 -20.37
C THR A 376 0.86 -8.43 -18.89
N VAL A 377 1.28 -7.47 -18.05
CA VAL A 377 0.95 -7.43 -16.61
C VAL A 377 -0.30 -6.59 -16.31
N LEU A 378 -0.47 -5.46 -17.02
CA LEU A 378 -1.72 -4.69 -16.98
C LEU A 378 -2.90 -5.52 -17.44
N ASP A 379 -2.70 -6.41 -18.42
CA ASP A 379 -3.72 -7.37 -18.84
C ASP A 379 -4.10 -8.34 -17.73
N ARG A 380 -3.21 -8.74 -16.80
CA ARG A 380 -3.56 -9.67 -15.72
C ARG A 380 -4.42 -8.99 -14.65
N VAL A 381 -3.99 -7.85 -14.12
CA VAL A 381 -4.77 -7.08 -13.12
C VAL A 381 -6.07 -6.50 -13.71
N ARG A 382 -6.07 -6.12 -15.01
CA ARG A 382 -7.32 -5.82 -15.73
C ARG A 382 -8.19 -7.05 -15.86
N ARG A 383 -7.68 -8.20 -16.30
CA ARG A 383 -8.45 -9.45 -16.38
C ARG A 383 -9.07 -9.84 -15.04
N ASP A 384 -8.35 -9.69 -13.93
CA ASP A 384 -8.85 -10.05 -12.60
C ASP A 384 -9.95 -9.07 -12.12
N ARG A 385 -9.78 -7.76 -12.35
CA ARG A 385 -10.83 -6.75 -12.11
C ARG A 385 -12.01 -6.87 -13.07
N GLU A 386 -11.78 -7.24 -14.32
CA GLU A 386 -12.80 -7.47 -15.33
C GLU A 386 -13.63 -8.69 -14.95
N VAL A 387 -13.01 -9.77 -14.48
CA VAL A 387 -13.68 -10.95 -13.96
C VAL A 387 -14.57 -10.61 -12.77
N VAL A 388 -14.05 -9.87 -11.78
CA VAL A 388 -14.83 -9.43 -10.62
C VAL A 388 -16.00 -8.54 -11.05
N ASN A 389 -15.75 -7.55 -11.90
CA ASN A 389 -16.80 -6.64 -12.37
C ASN A 389 -17.82 -7.34 -13.28
N GLU A 390 -17.40 -8.33 -14.05
CA GLU A 390 -18.30 -9.15 -14.87
C GLU A 390 -19.18 -10.02 -13.99
N LEU A 391 -18.64 -10.67 -12.96
CA LEU A 391 -19.45 -11.42 -12.00
C LEU A 391 -20.44 -10.51 -11.27
N LYS A 392 -20.01 -9.34 -10.77
CA LYS A 392 -20.92 -8.38 -10.13
C LYS A 392 -22.05 -7.93 -11.07
N ARG A 393 -21.75 -7.70 -12.35
CA ARG A 393 -22.76 -7.39 -13.38
C ARG A 393 -23.67 -8.59 -13.69
N LEU A 394 -23.11 -9.79 -13.82
CA LEU A 394 -23.84 -11.03 -14.11
C LEU A 394 -24.91 -11.29 -13.04
N TYR A 395 -24.56 -11.05 -11.78
CA TYR A 395 -25.46 -11.19 -10.65
C TYR A 395 -26.24 -9.90 -10.29
N ASP A 396 -26.06 -8.80 -11.03
CA ASP A 396 -26.73 -7.51 -10.78
C ASP A 396 -26.55 -7.02 -9.31
N ASP A 397 -25.36 -7.26 -8.77
CA ASP A 397 -24.97 -7.05 -7.36
C ASP A 397 -25.89 -7.74 -6.33
N LYS A 398 -26.54 -8.85 -6.72
CA LYS A 398 -27.33 -9.68 -5.81
C LYS A 398 -26.47 -10.75 -5.17
N CYS A 399 -26.63 -10.91 -3.87
CA CYS A 399 -26.01 -12.01 -3.15
C CYS A 399 -26.53 -13.37 -3.66
N GLN A 400 -25.63 -14.27 -4.04
CA GLN A 400 -25.96 -15.62 -4.52
C GLN A 400 -26.58 -16.53 -3.44
N VAL A 401 -26.46 -16.17 -2.16
CA VAL A 401 -27.00 -16.94 -1.02
C VAL A 401 -28.40 -16.46 -0.64
N CYS A 402 -28.60 -15.15 -0.46
CA CYS A 402 -29.88 -14.61 0.02
C CYS A 402 -30.70 -13.83 -1.00
N GLY A 403 -30.11 -13.47 -2.14
CA GLY A 403 -30.76 -12.65 -3.18
C GLY A 403 -30.86 -11.16 -2.86
N THR A 404 -30.33 -10.70 -1.71
CA THR A 404 -30.38 -9.28 -1.31
C THR A 404 -29.45 -8.43 -2.18
N THR A 405 -29.95 -7.27 -2.61
CA THR A 405 -29.15 -6.18 -3.18
C THR A 405 -28.99 -5.11 -2.12
N LEU A 406 -27.75 -4.72 -1.81
CA LEU A 406 -27.47 -3.60 -0.92
C LEU A 406 -27.27 -2.32 -1.73
N LEU A 407 -27.65 -1.18 -1.15
CA LEU A 407 -27.48 0.14 -1.77
C LEU A 407 -26.55 1.00 -0.92
N ARG A 408 -25.69 1.77 -1.59
CA ARG A 408 -24.91 2.86 -1.01
C ARG A 408 -25.75 4.13 -0.93
N ASN A 409 -25.27 5.12 -0.20
CA ASN A 409 -25.95 6.41 -0.03
C ASN A 409 -26.18 7.17 -1.35
N ASP A 410 -25.34 6.91 -2.36
CA ASP A 410 -25.47 7.46 -3.72
C ASP A 410 -26.44 6.64 -4.61
N GLY A 411 -27.10 5.62 -4.06
CA GLY A 411 -28.03 4.74 -4.77
C GLY A 411 -27.36 3.63 -5.60
N THR A 412 -26.03 3.55 -5.62
CA THR A 412 -25.31 2.47 -6.31
C THR A 412 -25.40 1.17 -5.54
N ARG A 413 -25.34 0.03 -6.25
CA ARG A 413 -25.45 -1.29 -5.63
C ARG A 413 -24.12 -1.74 -5.04
N TYR A 414 -24.20 -2.60 -4.03
CA TYR A 414 -23.03 -3.12 -3.34
C TYR A 414 -23.08 -4.63 -3.16
N SER A 415 -22.01 -5.28 -3.60
CA SER A 415 -21.71 -6.69 -3.36
C SER A 415 -20.19 -6.89 -3.23
N GLU A 416 -19.80 -7.99 -2.59
CA GLU A 416 -18.43 -8.44 -2.42
C GLU A 416 -18.21 -9.73 -3.21
N VAL A 417 -16.99 -9.99 -3.66
CA VAL A 417 -16.63 -11.27 -4.30
C VAL A 417 -15.77 -12.06 -3.34
N HIS A 418 -16.25 -13.23 -2.94
CA HIS A 418 -15.59 -14.13 -2.00
C HIS A 418 -14.97 -15.31 -2.77
N HIS A 419 -13.77 -15.74 -2.39
CA HIS A 419 -13.17 -16.96 -2.94
C HIS A 419 -13.60 -18.19 -2.14
N ILE A 420 -14.28 -19.16 -2.75
CA ILE A 420 -14.77 -20.41 -2.12
C ILE A 420 -13.64 -21.07 -1.32
N VAL A 421 -12.45 -21.18 -1.93
CA VAL A 421 -11.21 -21.54 -1.23
C VAL A 421 -10.31 -20.29 -1.18
N PRO A 422 -9.91 -19.82 0.02
CA PRO A 422 -9.08 -18.62 0.17
C PRO A 422 -7.78 -18.71 -0.62
N LEU A 423 -7.38 -17.61 -1.25
CA LEU A 423 -6.12 -17.53 -2.02
C LEU A 423 -4.87 -17.61 -1.15
N GLY A 424 -4.99 -17.23 0.13
CA GLY A 424 -3.90 -17.21 1.09
C GLY A 424 -3.60 -18.58 1.69
N GLU A 425 -2.42 -18.68 2.31
CA GLU A 425 -2.08 -19.82 3.17
C GLU A 425 -3.04 -19.90 4.36
N PRO A 426 -3.46 -21.09 4.80
CA PRO A 426 -2.94 -22.41 4.41
C PRO A 426 -3.61 -23.06 3.18
N HIS A 427 -4.65 -22.45 2.60
CA HIS A 427 -5.51 -23.14 1.62
C HIS A 427 -5.06 -22.96 0.16
N SER A 428 -4.41 -21.85 -0.18
CA SER A 428 -3.80 -21.61 -1.50
C SER A 428 -4.75 -21.84 -2.69
N GLY A 429 -6.00 -21.40 -2.57
CA GLY A 429 -7.04 -21.53 -3.59
C GLY A 429 -6.70 -20.79 -4.89
N PRO A 430 -7.25 -21.22 -6.05
CA PRO A 430 -6.96 -20.60 -7.34
C PRO A 430 -7.75 -19.31 -7.55
N ASP A 431 -7.09 -18.26 -8.06
CA ASP A 431 -7.75 -17.00 -8.44
C ASP A 431 -8.43 -17.13 -9.82
N LYS A 432 -9.60 -17.78 -9.84
CA LYS A 432 -10.40 -18.08 -11.04
C LYS A 432 -11.88 -17.86 -10.77
N ARG A 433 -12.65 -17.55 -11.82
CA ARG A 433 -14.13 -17.45 -11.75
C ARG A 433 -14.79 -18.61 -11.02
N SER A 434 -14.34 -19.83 -11.29
CA SER A 434 -14.89 -21.04 -10.68
C SER A 434 -14.68 -21.15 -9.17
N ASN A 435 -13.84 -20.29 -8.59
CA ASN A 435 -13.58 -20.17 -7.17
C ASN A 435 -14.24 -18.92 -6.58
N MET A 436 -15.08 -18.17 -7.29
CA MET A 436 -15.60 -16.87 -6.83
C MET A 436 -17.11 -16.92 -6.60
N LEU A 437 -17.61 -16.17 -5.61
CA LEU A 437 -19.03 -15.98 -5.32
C LEU A 437 -19.32 -14.49 -5.08
N VAL A 438 -20.41 -13.97 -5.65
CA VAL A 438 -20.94 -12.63 -5.38
C VAL A 438 -21.86 -12.69 -4.15
N LEU A 439 -21.43 -12.07 -3.06
CA LEU A 439 -22.09 -12.14 -1.75
C LEU A 439 -22.39 -10.74 -1.19
N CYS A 440 -23.32 -10.68 -0.24
CA CYS A 440 -23.43 -9.53 0.65
C CYS A 440 -22.45 -9.70 1.83
N PRO A 441 -22.11 -8.63 2.57
CA PRO A 441 -21.10 -8.70 3.63
C PRO A 441 -21.39 -9.74 4.72
N ASN A 442 -22.67 -9.98 5.02
CA ASN A 442 -23.06 -10.97 6.02
C ASN A 442 -22.68 -12.39 5.55
N HIS A 443 -23.09 -12.78 4.34
CA HIS A 443 -22.77 -14.13 3.84
C HIS A 443 -21.30 -14.24 3.41
N HIS A 444 -20.65 -13.14 3.03
CA HIS A 444 -19.19 -13.13 2.86
C HIS A 444 -18.52 -13.53 4.17
N THR A 445 -18.93 -12.90 5.27
CA THR A 445 -18.45 -13.22 6.62
C THR A 445 -18.81 -14.65 7.04
N ASP A 446 -19.98 -15.17 6.66
CA ASP A 446 -20.36 -16.55 6.97
C ASP A 446 -19.47 -17.59 6.25
N PHE A 447 -19.07 -17.32 5.00
CA PHE A 447 -18.12 -18.15 4.28
C PHE A 447 -16.70 -18.03 4.86
N ASP A 448 -16.25 -16.81 5.20
CA ASP A 448 -14.94 -16.58 5.86
C ASP A 448 -14.82 -17.36 7.19
N ASN A 449 -15.92 -17.49 7.93
CA ASN A 449 -15.95 -18.19 9.22
C ASN A 449 -16.29 -19.69 9.10
N GLY A 450 -16.44 -20.22 7.88
CA GLY A 450 -16.76 -21.63 7.68
C GLY A 450 -18.10 -22.07 8.29
N VAL A 451 -19.09 -21.18 8.41
CA VAL A 451 -20.40 -21.51 9.02
C VAL A 451 -21.50 -21.81 8.00
N VAL A 452 -21.17 -21.70 6.70
CA VAL A 452 -22.03 -22.06 5.57
C VAL A 452 -21.31 -23.09 4.69
N SER A 453 -21.99 -24.20 4.40
CA SER A 453 -21.57 -25.22 3.44
C SER A 453 -22.50 -25.21 2.22
N VAL A 454 -21.96 -25.69 1.09
CA VAL A 454 -22.73 -25.82 -0.16
C VAL A 454 -22.55 -27.22 -0.72
N SER A 455 -23.64 -27.96 -0.88
CA SER A 455 -23.60 -29.29 -1.50
C SER A 455 -23.02 -29.21 -2.92
N PRO A 456 -21.90 -29.90 -3.24
CA PRO A 456 -21.29 -29.85 -4.56
C PRO A 456 -22.20 -30.37 -5.68
N GLU A 457 -23.13 -31.27 -5.36
CA GLU A 457 -24.03 -31.90 -6.34
C GLU A 457 -25.36 -31.18 -6.48
N SER A 458 -25.97 -30.75 -5.36
CA SER A 458 -27.32 -30.15 -5.35
C SER A 458 -27.32 -28.63 -5.21
N LEU A 459 -26.17 -28.02 -4.90
CA LEU A 459 -26.01 -26.60 -4.54
C LEU A 459 -26.86 -26.18 -3.33
N GLU A 460 -27.41 -27.12 -2.56
CA GLU A 460 -28.14 -26.86 -1.33
C GLU A 460 -27.21 -26.23 -0.29
N LEU A 461 -27.71 -25.20 0.38
CA LEU A 461 -27.02 -24.43 1.39
C LEU A 461 -27.38 -24.95 2.78
N GLU A 462 -26.39 -25.15 3.62
CA GLU A 462 -26.59 -25.44 5.04
C GLU A 462 -25.81 -24.43 5.88
N HIS A 463 -26.40 -23.99 6.99
CA HIS A 463 -25.76 -23.07 7.92
C HIS A 463 -25.75 -23.64 9.33
N THR A 464 -24.58 -23.69 9.95
CA THR A 464 -24.34 -24.37 11.23
C THR A 464 -25.19 -23.86 12.40
N HIS A 465 -25.55 -22.57 12.40
CA HIS A 465 -26.23 -21.91 13.52
C HIS A 465 -27.65 -21.45 13.22
N THR A 466 -28.15 -21.63 11.99
CA THR A 466 -29.50 -21.21 11.61
C THR A 466 -30.10 -22.10 10.54
N SER A 467 -31.37 -22.45 10.71
CA SER A 467 -32.12 -23.17 9.68
C SER A 467 -32.66 -22.25 8.58
N ALA A 468 -32.35 -20.95 8.61
CA ALA A 468 -32.87 -19.97 7.64
C ALA A 468 -32.41 -20.22 6.20
N LEU A 469 -31.32 -21.00 6.03
CA LEU A 469 -30.77 -21.36 4.72
C LEU A 469 -31.04 -22.82 4.32
N SER A 470 -31.57 -23.67 5.20
CA SER A 470 -31.64 -25.14 5.04
C SER A 470 -32.49 -25.65 3.87
N ASP A 471 -33.30 -24.80 3.24
CA ASP A 471 -34.12 -25.12 2.05
C ASP A 471 -33.75 -24.26 0.83
N ARG A 472 -32.58 -23.60 0.86
CA ARG A 472 -32.12 -22.72 -0.22
C ARG A 472 -31.00 -23.38 -1.01
N GLN A 473 -30.96 -23.07 -2.30
CA GLN A 473 -29.84 -23.41 -3.17
C GLN A 473 -29.04 -22.15 -3.47
N LEU A 474 -27.72 -22.31 -3.61
CA LEU A 474 -26.84 -21.27 -4.12
C LEU A 474 -27.32 -20.87 -5.52
N ALA A 475 -27.62 -19.59 -5.71
CA ALA A 475 -28.04 -19.08 -7.00
C ALA A 475 -26.83 -19.00 -7.94
N VAL A 476 -26.85 -19.81 -9.00
CA VAL A 476 -25.77 -19.86 -9.99
C VAL A 476 -26.34 -19.56 -11.37
N ASP A 477 -25.81 -18.52 -12.01
CA ASP A 477 -26.17 -18.18 -13.38
C ASP A 477 -25.59 -19.23 -14.34
N SER A 478 -26.26 -19.49 -15.46
CA SER A 478 -25.78 -20.46 -16.46
C SER A 478 -24.40 -20.13 -17.03
N ASP A 479 -24.02 -18.84 -17.05
CA ASP A 479 -22.71 -18.39 -17.53
C ASP A 479 -21.62 -18.39 -16.45
N HIS A 480 -21.95 -18.81 -15.22
CA HIS A 480 -21.01 -18.92 -14.11
C HIS A 480 -20.79 -20.38 -13.69
N HIS A 481 -19.66 -20.96 -14.10
CA HIS A 481 -19.30 -22.32 -13.73
C HIS A 481 -18.50 -22.36 -12.42
N ILE A 482 -19.14 -22.79 -11.33
CA ILE A 482 -18.50 -23.01 -10.02
C ILE A 482 -17.89 -24.41 -9.94
N SER A 483 -16.68 -24.52 -9.40
CA SER A 483 -15.98 -25.79 -9.26
C SER A 483 -16.53 -26.61 -8.08
N THR A 484 -17.04 -27.80 -8.38
CA THR A 484 -17.51 -28.74 -7.35
C THR A 484 -16.38 -29.28 -6.46
N GLU A 485 -15.16 -29.35 -6.98
CA GLU A 485 -13.97 -29.73 -6.21
C GLU A 485 -13.63 -28.68 -5.15
N LEU A 486 -13.77 -27.39 -5.48
CA LEU A 486 -13.52 -26.29 -4.54
C LEU A 486 -14.62 -26.20 -3.48
N LEU A 487 -15.88 -26.46 -3.85
CA LEU A 487 -16.97 -26.59 -2.88
C LEU A 487 -16.76 -27.77 -1.91
N ARG A 488 -16.27 -28.91 -2.41
CA ARG A 488 -15.95 -30.06 -1.56
C ARG A 488 -14.83 -29.72 -0.59
N TYR A 489 -13.75 -29.11 -1.08
CA TYR A 489 -12.65 -28.65 -0.23
C TYR A 489 -13.11 -27.67 0.85
N HIS A 490 -13.92 -26.66 0.48
CA HIS A 490 -14.49 -25.71 1.43
C HIS A 490 -15.31 -26.42 2.53
N ASN A 491 -16.16 -27.37 2.16
CA ASN A 491 -16.98 -28.09 3.14
C ASN A 491 -16.14 -29.00 4.07
N GLU A 492 -15.07 -29.60 3.56
CA GLU A 492 -14.25 -30.54 4.32
C GLU A 492 -13.23 -29.82 5.22
N GLU A 493 -12.52 -28.82 4.68
CA GLU A 493 -11.35 -28.22 5.31
C GLU A 493 -11.63 -26.84 5.92
N ILE A 494 -12.68 -26.13 5.50
CA ILE A 494 -13.00 -24.78 6.00
C ILE A 494 -14.20 -24.83 6.94
N VAL A 495 -15.24 -25.60 6.60
CA VAL A 495 -16.41 -25.82 7.48
C VAL A 495 -16.13 -26.90 8.53
N GLY A 496 -15.33 -27.93 8.18
CA GLY A 496 -15.06 -29.10 9.02
C GLY A 496 -14.02 -28.91 10.13
N GLU A 497 -13.34 -27.76 10.20
CA GLU A 497 -12.26 -27.46 11.15
C GLU A 497 -12.70 -27.12 12.60
N GLN A 498 -13.90 -27.54 13.03
CA GLN A 498 -14.42 -27.25 14.39
C GLN A 498 -13.87 -28.15 15.52
#